data_AF-A0A3R7EWG4-F1
#
_entry.id   AF-A0A3R7EWG4-F1
#
_cell.length_a   1.000
_cell.length_b   1.000
_cell.length_c   1.000
_cell.angle_alpha   90.00
_cell.angle_beta   90.00
_cell.angle_gamma   90.00
#
_symmetry.space_group_name_H-M   'P 1'
#
loop_
_entity.id
_entity.type
_entity.pdbx_description
1 polymer ?
#
loop_
_entity_poly.entity_id
_entity_poly.type
_entity_poly.pdbx_seq_one_letter_code
_entity_poly.pdbx_strand_id
1 'polypeptide(L)'
;MDIKFTATSFLSRNLILFHRDEGKYYKKAEGNLPSRRHEDNDAMKIIEDVYMVGSGQIRLSNPVDCHVYLVDYGEGLALIDAGVGLETEFIIENVREEGYEVKDIRYLLLTHCHADHAGGCKRIKELTNCKVVATEFEATLLERGTDEELGLDVAKRSGIYPENYVFPHCRPDRVVRNGEEIELGRYRVKVIEVPGHSKGSACYLFSREGYRMLFSSDVVFFDGTIG
;
A
#
# COMPACT_ATOMS: atom_id res chain seq x y z
N MET A 1 -26.40 -11.49 -13.99
CA MET A 1 -26.25 -10.34 -13.06
C MET A 1 -24.97 -9.66 -13.47
N ASP A 2 -25.07 -8.59 -14.24
CA ASP A 2 -23.92 -7.86 -14.75
C ASP A 2 -23.31 -7.05 -13.61
N ILE A 3 -22.15 -7.51 -13.12
CA ILE A 3 -21.32 -6.76 -12.19
C ILE A 3 -20.68 -5.64 -13.01
N LYS A 4 -21.10 -4.39 -12.80
CA LYS A 4 -20.41 -3.24 -13.38
C LYS A 4 -19.15 -2.95 -12.58
N PHE A 5 -18.02 -2.91 -13.26
CA PHE A 5 -16.74 -2.52 -12.71
C PHE A 5 -16.63 -0.99 -12.78
N THR A 6 -16.17 -0.35 -11.70
CA THR A 6 -15.87 1.08 -11.72
C THR A 6 -14.50 1.27 -11.11
N ALA A 7 -13.47 1.33 -11.95
CA ALA A 7 -12.17 1.84 -11.53
C ALA A 7 -12.37 3.34 -11.24
N THR A 8 -12.30 3.73 -9.97
CA THR A 8 -12.52 5.12 -9.58
C THR A 8 -11.16 5.79 -9.41
N SER A 9 -10.95 6.85 -10.18
CA SER A 9 -9.85 7.83 -10.14
C SER A 9 -8.59 7.53 -10.96
N PHE A 10 -8.15 8.58 -11.66
CA PHE A 10 -6.91 8.69 -12.45
C PHE A 10 -5.62 8.60 -11.60
N LEU A 11 -5.72 8.41 -10.28
CA LEU A 11 -4.64 8.70 -9.32
C LEU A 11 -4.23 7.49 -8.47
N SER A 12 -5.12 6.51 -8.23
CA SER A 12 -4.78 5.25 -7.56
C SER A 12 -4.57 4.14 -8.59
N ARG A 13 -3.34 3.95 -9.08
CA ARG A 13 -3.07 2.97 -10.14
C ARG A 13 -3.38 1.52 -9.74
N ASN A 14 -3.33 1.21 -8.44
CA ASN A 14 -3.26 -0.16 -7.92
C ASN A 14 -4.39 -0.49 -6.91
N LEU A 15 -5.48 0.29 -6.89
CA LEU A 15 -6.66 0.04 -6.06
C LEU A 15 -7.91 -0.07 -6.92
N ILE A 16 -8.57 -1.23 -6.88
CA ILE A 16 -9.77 -1.52 -7.66
C ILE A 16 -10.97 -1.61 -6.73
N LEU A 17 -11.99 -0.78 -6.96
CA LEU A 17 -13.21 -0.73 -6.15
C LEU A 17 -14.36 -1.46 -6.85
N PHE A 18 -15.12 -2.24 -6.09
CA PHE A 18 -16.32 -2.95 -6.54
C PHE A 18 -17.48 -2.58 -5.64
N HIS A 19 -18.57 -2.07 -6.23
CA HIS A 19 -19.79 -1.72 -5.49
C HIS A 19 -20.99 -2.50 -6.07
N ARG A 20 -21.94 -2.86 -5.22
CA ARG A 20 -23.25 -3.34 -5.66
C ARG A 20 -24.09 -2.13 -6.12
N ASP A 21 -24.42 -2.05 -7.41
CA ASP A 21 -25.03 -0.89 -8.10
C ASP A 21 -26.17 -0.22 -7.27
N GLU A 22 -25.95 1.01 -6.79
CA GLU A 22 -27.01 1.94 -6.30
C GLU A 22 -26.88 3.36 -6.91
N GLY A 23 -26.29 3.48 -8.10
CA GLY A 23 -26.49 4.66 -8.95
C GLY A 23 -25.92 5.99 -8.43
N LYS A 24 -24.86 6.00 -7.62
CA LYS A 24 -24.15 7.24 -7.22
C LYS A 24 -22.76 7.32 -7.85
N TYR A 25 -22.63 8.20 -8.83
CA TYR A 25 -21.38 8.56 -9.50
C TYR A 25 -20.62 9.60 -8.65
N TYR A 26 -19.34 9.37 -8.35
CA TYR A 26 -18.48 10.37 -7.71
C TYR A 26 -17.75 11.21 -8.78
N LYS A 27 -17.69 12.53 -8.55
CA LYS A 27 -17.25 13.55 -9.52
C LYS A 27 -15.74 13.46 -9.82
N LYS A 28 -15.43 13.70 -11.09
CA LYS A 28 -14.11 13.99 -11.67
C LYS A 28 -13.45 15.19 -10.96
N ALA A 29 -12.24 15.03 -10.43
CA ALA A 29 -11.38 16.16 -10.11
C ALA A 29 -10.65 16.58 -11.41
N GLU A 30 -11.00 17.75 -11.96
CA GLU A 30 -10.23 18.38 -13.04
C GLU A 30 -9.33 19.46 -12.42
N GLY A 31 -8.03 19.40 -12.72
CA GLY A 31 -7.07 20.43 -12.32
C GLY A 31 -5.68 20.18 -12.89
N ASN A 32 -5.02 21.23 -13.38
CA ASN A 32 -3.64 21.19 -13.85
C ASN A 32 -2.69 20.84 -12.69
N LEU A 33 -1.62 20.09 -13.01
CA LEU A 33 -0.54 19.76 -12.07
C LEU A 33 0.13 21.05 -11.55
N PRO A 34 0.07 21.36 -10.24
CA PRO A 34 0.71 22.56 -9.72
C PRO A 34 2.21 22.34 -9.52
N SER A 35 2.98 23.36 -9.89
CA SER A 35 4.38 23.55 -9.50
C SER A 35 4.48 23.82 -8.00
N ARG A 36 5.40 23.11 -7.30
CA ARG A 36 5.86 23.33 -5.91
C ARG A 36 4.79 23.88 -4.93
N ARG A 37 4.14 22.98 -4.20
CA ARG A 37 3.09 23.30 -3.20
C ARG A 37 3.69 23.90 -1.92
N HIS A 38 3.29 25.14 -1.62
CA HIS A 38 2.96 25.59 -0.27
C HIS A 38 1.45 25.85 -0.31
N GLU A 39 0.73 25.46 0.75
CA GLU A 39 -0.73 25.54 0.91
C GLU A 39 -1.47 24.37 0.21
N ASP A 40 -2.23 23.60 0.99
CA ASP A 40 -3.00 22.38 0.67
C ASP A 40 -2.18 21.06 0.53
N ASN A 41 -1.64 20.62 1.67
CA ASN A 41 -1.28 19.22 1.95
C ASN A 41 -2.54 18.51 2.48
N ASP A 42 -3.29 17.90 1.57
CA ASP A 42 -4.28 16.89 1.95
C ASP A 42 -3.72 15.54 1.45
N ALA A 43 -3.48 14.62 2.37
CA ALA A 43 -3.54 13.21 2.02
C ALA A 43 -4.90 12.92 1.33
N MET A 44 -4.91 11.95 0.42
CA MET A 44 -6.02 11.84 -0.53
C MET A 44 -7.01 10.77 -0.08
N LYS A 45 -8.09 11.21 0.56
CA LYS A 45 -9.27 10.36 0.79
C LYS A 45 -9.80 9.79 -0.53
N ILE A 46 -9.78 8.48 -0.67
CA ILE A 46 -10.27 7.76 -1.87
C ILE A 46 -11.75 7.45 -1.70
N ILE A 47 -12.10 6.89 -0.54
CA ILE A 47 -13.48 6.62 -0.10
C ILE A 47 -13.57 6.92 1.40
N GLU A 48 -14.75 6.71 2.00
CA GLU A 48 -15.06 7.05 3.39
C GLU A 48 -13.97 6.64 4.40
N ASP A 49 -13.39 5.45 4.24
CA ASP A 49 -12.47 4.82 5.18
C ASP A 49 -11.18 4.29 4.54
N VAL A 50 -10.82 4.81 3.36
CA VAL A 50 -9.53 4.51 2.70
C VAL A 50 -8.90 5.77 2.14
N TYR A 51 -7.62 5.94 2.44
CA TYR A 51 -6.83 7.13 2.13
C TYR A 51 -5.53 6.70 1.46
N MET A 52 -5.03 7.52 0.54
CA MET A 52 -3.65 7.42 0.06
C MET A 52 -2.77 8.33 0.91
N VAL A 53 -1.83 7.75 1.65
CA VAL A 53 -0.95 8.46 2.59
C VAL A 53 0.52 8.41 2.16
N GLY A 54 0.85 7.75 1.06
CA GLY A 54 2.18 7.78 0.45
C GLY A 54 2.10 7.58 -1.06
N SER A 55 2.91 8.32 -1.79
CA SER A 55 3.08 8.20 -3.24
C SER A 55 4.15 9.17 -3.73
N GLY A 56 5.24 8.65 -4.28
CA GLY A 56 6.23 9.48 -4.97
C GLY A 56 5.68 10.11 -6.26
N GLN A 57 4.83 9.38 -6.98
CA GLN A 57 4.28 9.79 -8.28
C GLN A 57 3.46 11.07 -8.20
N ILE A 58 2.67 11.24 -7.13
CA ILE A 58 1.84 12.44 -6.92
C ILE A 58 2.40 13.36 -5.83
N ARG A 59 3.64 13.12 -5.40
CA ARG A 59 4.42 13.92 -4.44
C ARG A 59 3.74 14.04 -3.06
N LEU A 60 3.15 12.95 -2.58
CA LEU A 60 2.67 12.84 -1.21
C LEU A 60 3.77 12.40 -0.25
N SER A 61 4.79 11.70 -0.74
CA SER A 61 5.91 11.21 0.06
C SER A 61 7.18 11.14 -0.79
N ASN A 62 8.17 10.34 -0.38
CA ASN A 62 9.46 10.26 -1.06
C ASN A 62 9.27 9.94 -2.56
N PRO A 63 10.04 10.56 -3.49
CA PRO A 63 9.86 10.37 -4.92
C PRO A 63 9.93 8.93 -5.43
N VAL A 64 10.58 8.02 -4.70
CA VAL A 64 10.67 6.59 -5.07
C VAL A 64 9.74 5.70 -4.23
N ASP A 65 8.81 6.26 -3.45
CA ASP A 65 7.78 5.47 -2.77
C ASP A 65 6.74 4.93 -3.75
N CYS A 66 6.29 3.70 -3.49
CA CYS A 66 5.06 3.15 -4.06
C CYS A 66 3.82 3.92 -3.57
N HIS A 67 2.64 3.49 -4.00
CA HIS A 67 1.40 3.91 -3.34
C HIS A 67 1.24 3.22 -1.99
N VAL A 68 1.08 4.00 -0.93
CA VAL A 68 0.81 3.52 0.43
C VAL A 68 -0.60 3.94 0.84
N TYR A 69 -1.40 2.98 1.28
CA TYR A 69 -2.80 3.21 1.63
C TYR A 69 -3.04 3.02 3.12
N LEU A 70 -3.87 3.88 3.70
CA LEU A 70 -4.41 3.76 5.05
C LEU A 70 -5.86 3.29 4.97
N VAL A 71 -6.20 2.24 5.72
CA VAL A 71 -7.55 1.70 5.83
C VAL A 71 -8.01 1.82 7.28
N ASP A 72 -9.09 2.57 7.50
CA ASP A 72 -9.81 2.57 8.77
C ASP A 72 -10.80 1.41 8.80
N TYR A 73 -10.46 0.40 9.61
CA TYR A 73 -11.27 -0.80 9.73
C TYR A 73 -12.24 -0.75 10.93
N GLY A 74 -12.38 0.41 11.58
CA GLY A 74 -13.32 0.71 12.67
C GLY A 74 -12.80 0.43 14.08
N GLU A 75 -11.93 -0.56 14.24
CA GLU A 75 -11.29 -0.88 15.53
C GLU A 75 -9.83 -0.40 15.59
N GLY A 76 -9.30 0.12 14.49
CA GLY A 76 -7.92 0.57 14.30
C GLY A 76 -7.64 0.81 12.82
N LEU A 77 -6.35 1.00 12.51
CA LEU A 77 -5.87 1.33 11.17
C LEU A 77 -4.96 0.23 10.63
N ALA A 78 -5.06 -0.02 9.34
CA ALA A 78 -4.16 -0.89 8.60
C ALA A 78 -3.48 -0.08 7.49
N LEU A 79 -2.16 -0.21 7.38
CA LEU A 79 -1.42 0.25 6.21
C LEU A 79 -1.28 -0.88 5.19
N ILE A 80 -1.38 -0.53 3.91
CA ILE A 80 -0.99 -1.38 2.78
C ILE A 80 0.30 -0.79 2.20
N ASP A 81 1.38 -1.59 2.27
CA ASP A 81 2.75 -1.19 1.98
C ASP A 81 3.30 -0.05 2.86
N ALA A 82 4.58 0.28 2.71
CA ALA A 82 5.35 1.09 3.65
C ALA A 82 6.31 2.12 3.01
N GLY A 83 6.39 2.20 1.68
CA GLY A 83 7.36 3.08 1.02
C GLY A 83 8.81 2.56 1.11
N VAL A 84 9.74 3.37 0.61
CA VAL A 84 11.18 3.09 0.51
C VAL A 84 11.94 3.20 1.84
N GLY A 85 11.36 3.84 2.85
CA GLY A 85 12.00 3.96 4.17
C GLY A 85 13.08 5.03 4.31
N LEU A 86 13.27 5.91 3.31
CA LEU A 86 14.20 7.04 3.39
C LEU A 86 13.61 8.27 4.09
N GLU A 87 12.31 8.51 3.92
CA GLU A 87 11.58 9.65 4.50
C GLU A 87 10.19 9.19 4.99
N THR A 88 10.15 8.08 5.75
CA THR A 88 8.92 7.47 6.29
C THR A 88 8.05 8.49 7.04
N GLU A 89 8.67 9.50 7.65
CA GLU A 89 8.01 10.58 8.37
C GLU A 89 6.94 11.29 7.52
N PHE A 90 7.11 11.44 6.19
CA PHE A 90 6.07 12.03 5.34
C PHE A 90 4.78 11.20 5.35
N ILE A 91 4.90 9.87 5.25
CA ILE A 91 3.73 8.97 5.32
C ILE A 91 3.05 9.09 6.69
N ILE A 92 3.85 9.20 7.76
CA ILE A 92 3.35 9.33 9.13
C ILE A 92 2.65 10.67 9.36
N GLU A 93 3.17 11.75 8.78
CA GLU A 93 2.55 13.08 8.82
C GLU A 93 1.23 13.09 8.05
N ASN A 94 1.19 12.51 6.85
CA ASN A 94 -0.03 12.34 6.06
C ASN A 94 -1.13 11.59 6.85
N VAL A 95 -0.78 10.55 7.62
CA VAL A 95 -1.74 9.86 8.50
C VAL A 95 -2.31 10.81 9.58
N ARG A 96 -1.48 11.69 10.16
CA ARG A 96 -1.92 12.66 11.18
C ARG A 96 -2.80 13.75 10.59
N GLU A 97 -2.49 14.20 9.38
CA GLU A 97 -3.27 15.22 8.66
C GLU A 97 -4.70 14.74 8.38
N GLU A 98 -4.90 13.43 8.16
CA GLU A 98 -6.23 12.80 8.08
C GLU A 98 -6.98 12.69 9.42
N GLY A 99 -6.40 13.23 10.51
CA GLY A 99 -6.99 13.23 11.84
C GLY A 99 -6.82 11.91 12.59
N TYR A 100 -5.96 11.01 12.12
CA TYR A 100 -5.68 9.74 12.77
C TYR A 100 -4.43 9.78 13.66
N GLU A 101 -4.47 9.02 14.74
CA GLU A 101 -3.31 8.82 15.59
C GLU A 101 -2.44 7.68 15.04
N VAL A 102 -1.14 7.94 14.88
CA VAL A 102 -0.16 6.98 14.34
C VAL A 102 -0.15 5.65 15.12
N LYS A 103 -0.33 5.71 16.44
CA LYS A 103 -0.41 4.53 17.32
C LYS A 103 -1.61 3.61 17.03
N ASP A 104 -2.63 4.10 16.31
CA ASP A 104 -3.80 3.31 15.94
C ASP A 104 -3.54 2.46 14.69
N ILE A 105 -2.38 2.62 14.03
CA ILE A 105 -1.88 1.67 13.03
C ILE A 105 -1.52 0.36 13.73
N ARG A 106 -2.40 -0.63 13.62
CA ARG A 106 -2.27 -1.94 14.28
C ARG A 106 -1.80 -3.03 13.33
N TYR A 107 -1.94 -2.82 12.02
CA TYR A 107 -1.51 -3.75 10.99
C TYR A 107 -0.77 -3.04 9.86
N LEU A 108 0.26 -3.69 9.34
CA LEU A 108 0.95 -3.33 8.10
C LEU A 108 0.95 -4.56 7.20
N LEU A 109 0.17 -4.52 6.12
CA LEU A 109 0.05 -5.60 5.14
C LEU A 109 0.96 -5.28 3.97
N LEU A 110 2.01 -6.07 3.81
CA LEU A 110 2.94 -5.92 2.68
C LEU A 110 2.45 -6.73 1.50
N THR A 111 2.41 -6.11 0.32
CA THR A 111 2.03 -6.77 -0.93
C THR A 111 3.20 -7.58 -1.48
N HIS A 112 4.42 -7.04 -1.40
CA HIS A 112 5.69 -7.73 -1.67
C HIS A 112 6.87 -6.93 -1.07
N CYS A 113 8.08 -7.50 -1.10
CA CYS A 113 9.27 -6.97 -0.40
C CYS A 113 10.28 -6.29 -1.32
N HIS A 114 9.85 -5.54 -2.33
CA HIS A 114 10.74 -4.55 -2.95
C HIS A 114 10.92 -3.34 -2.03
N ALA A 115 12.04 -2.61 -2.24
CA ALA A 115 12.44 -1.52 -1.36
C ALA A 115 11.37 -0.45 -1.23
N ASP A 116 10.78 0.00 -2.33
CA ASP A 116 9.72 1.01 -2.40
C ASP A 116 8.38 0.60 -1.79
N HIS A 117 8.17 -0.70 -1.50
CA HIS A 117 6.98 -1.21 -0.82
C HIS A 117 7.24 -1.56 0.65
N ALA A 118 8.42 -2.06 1.00
CA ALA A 118 8.69 -2.64 2.32
C ALA A 118 9.83 -1.95 3.08
N GLY A 119 10.56 -1.01 2.48
CA GLY A 119 11.71 -0.35 3.09
C GLY A 119 11.34 0.45 4.36
N GLY A 120 10.15 1.04 4.39
CA GLY A 120 9.64 1.74 5.58
C GLY A 120 9.13 0.82 6.70
N CYS A 121 9.03 -0.49 6.47
CA CYS A 121 8.36 -1.43 7.38
C CYS A 121 8.94 -1.40 8.79
N LYS A 122 10.28 -1.48 8.91
CA LYS A 122 10.95 -1.45 10.21
C LYS A 122 10.64 -0.18 11.00
N ARG A 123 10.72 0.97 10.34
CA ARG A 123 10.49 2.29 10.95
C ARG A 123 9.04 2.46 11.40
N ILE A 124 8.08 2.08 10.56
CA ILE A 124 6.64 2.11 10.91
C ILE A 124 6.37 1.19 12.11
N LYS A 125 6.93 -0.03 12.11
CA LYS A 125 6.78 -0.96 13.24
C LYS A 125 7.35 -0.39 14.54
N GLU A 126 8.51 0.25 14.52
CA GLU A 126 9.09 0.90 15.70
C GLU A 126 8.21 2.04 16.25
N LEU A 127 7.53 2.79 15.38
CA LEU A 127 6.67 3.91 15.76
C LEU A 127 5.31 3.47 16.33
N THR A 128 4.79 2.32 15.88
CA THR A 128 3.38 1.93 16.07
C THR A 128 3.22 0.64 16.84
N ASN A 129 4.25 -0.19 16.88
CA ASN A 129 4.20 -1.59 17.31
C ASN A 129 3.13 -2.41 16.54
N CYS A 130 2.83 -2.04 15.29
CA CYS A 130 1.87 -2.73 14.44
C CYS A 130 2.31 -4.17 14.14
N LYS A 131 1.34 -5.05 13.86
CA LYS A 131 1.60 -6.39 13.34
C LYS A 131 1.92 -6.31 11.84
N VAL A 132 3.12 -6.72 11.47
CA VAL A 132 3.55 -6.83 10.08
C VAL A 132 3.09 -8.17 9.52
N VAL A 133 2.37 -8.11 8.40
CA VAL A 133 1.78 -9.25 7.70
C VAL A 133 2.42 -9.37 6.33
N ALA A 134 2.92 -10.56 6.00
CA ALA A 134 3.50 -10.87 4.69
C ALA A 134 3.22 -12.34 4.33
N THR A 135 3.26 -12.67 3.03
CA THR A 135 3.19 -14.06 2.56
C THR A 135 4.49 -14.81 2.87
N GLU A 136 4.48 -16.14 2.79
CA GLU A 136 5.60 -16.98 3.24
C GLU A 136 6.95 -16.65 2.58
N PHE A 137 6.96 -16.44 1.26
CA PHE A 137 8.17 -16.07 0.54
C PHE A 137 8.63 -14.64 0.89
N GLU A 138 7.70 -13.69 0.89
CA GLU A 138 7.98 -12.28 1.21
C GLU A 138 8.43 -12.10 2.67
N ALA A 139 7.86 -12.86 3.60
CA ALA A 139 8.28 -12.90 4.99
C ALA A 139 9.77 -13.27 5.14
N THR A 140 10.26 -14.21 4.33
CA THR A 140 11.66 -14.61 4.32
C THR A 140 12.55 -13.48 3.78
N LEU A 141 12.13 -12.81 2.70
CA LEU A 141 12.85 -11.68 2.13
C LEU A 141 12.90 -10.48 3.09
N LEU A 142 11.76 -10.15 3.72
CA LEU A 142 11.67 -9.06 4.67
C LEU A 142 12.63 -9.24 5.85
N GLU A 143 12.74 -10.47 6.37
CA GLU A 143 13.56 -10.77 7.54
C GLU A 143 15.05 -10.85 7.21
N ARG A 144 15.42 -11.39 6.05
CA ARG A 144 16.82 -11.74 5.74
C ARG A 144 17.17 -11.88 4.26
N GLY A 145 16.36 -11.34 3.35
CA GLY A 145 16.64 -11.37 1.91
C GLY A 145 17.94 -10.66 1.57
N THR A 146 18.69 -11.20 0.62
CA THR A 146 19.88 -10.52 0.07
C THR A 146 19.50 -9.41 -0.91
N ASP A 147 20.43 -8.49 -1.19
CA ASP A 147 20.22 -7.44 -2.21
C ASP A 147 19.82 -8.02 -3.58
N GLU A 148 20.34 -9.20 -3.95
CA GLU A 148 19.97 -9.88 -5.20
C GLU A 148 18.53 -10.42 -5.15
N GLU A 149 18.14 -11.08 -4.04
CA GLU A 149 16.79 -11.62 -3.89
C GLU A 149 15.71 -10.54 -3.78
N LEU A 150 16.08 -9.35 -3.29
CA LEU A 150 15.23 -8.16 -3.22
C LEU A 150 15.23 -7.33 -4.51
N GLY A 151 16.00 -7.73 -5.54
CA GLY A 151 16.21 -6.93 -6.77
C GLY A 151 16.91 -5.59 -6.54
N LEU A 152 17.45 -5.38 -5.34
CA LEU A 152 18.04 -4.13 -4.89
C LEU A 152 19.40 -3.88 -5.54
N ASP A 153 20.15 -4.93 -5.87
CA ASP A 153 21.42 -4.83 -6.58
C ASP A 153 21.26 -4.20 -7.97
N VAL A 154 20.21 -4.60 -8.71
CA VAL A 154 19.85 -4.01 -10.01
C VAL A 154 19.38 -2.57 -9.83
N ALA A 155 18.52 -2.32 -8.85
CA ALA A 155 17.97 -0.99 -8.61
C ALA A 155 19.04 0.05 -8.16
N LYS A 156 20.05 -0.38 -7.41
CA LYS A 156 21.23 0.45 -7.09
C LYS A 156 22.07 0.73 -8.32
N ARG A 157 22.39 -0.30 -9.13
CA ARG A 157 23.17 -0.13 -10.36
C ARG A 157 22.48 0.75 -11.41
N SER A 158 21.15 0.74 -11.45
CA SER A 158 20.37 1.60 -12.35
C SER A 158 20.18 3.03 -11.82
N GLY A 159 20.63 3.32 -10.60
CA GLY A 159 20.53 4.63 -9.97
C GLY A 159 19.13 4.96 -9.45
N ILE A 160 18.23 3.97 -9.33
CA ILE A 160 16.91 4.15 -8.70
C ILE A 160 17.10 4.44 -7.20
N TYR A 161 18.03 3.72 -6.55
CA TYR A 161 18.38 3.92 -5.16
C TYR A 161 19.85 4.33 -4.99
N PRO A 162 20.19 5.08 -3.92
CA PRO A 162 21.59 5.34 -3.57
C PRO A 162 22.39 4.04 -3.41
N GLU A 163 23.66 4.02 -3.83
CA GLU A 163 24.53 2.84 -3.70
C GLU A 163 24.63 2.34 -2.24
N ASN A 164 24.59 3.28 -1.29
CA ASN A 164 24.66 3.00 0.14
C ASN A 164 23.30 2.72 0.80
N TYR A 165 22.20 2.64 0.03
CA TYR A 165 20.91 2.23 0.58
C TYR A 165 21.02 0.81 1.15
N VAL A 166 20.52 0.59 2.35
CA VAL A 166 20.48 -0.73 2.98
C VAL A 166 19.03 -1.03 3.32
N PHE A 167 18.50 -2.14 2.80
CA PHE A 167 17.12 -2.53 3.07
C PHE A 167 16.92 -2.75 4.58
N PRO A 168 16.01 -2.01 5.25
CA PRO A 168 15.80 -2.14 6.68
C PRO A 168 15.01 -3.40 7.01
N HIS A 169 15.71 -4.53 7.17
CA HIS A 169 15.07 -5.81 7.49
C HIS A 169 14.18 -5.74 8.74
N CYS A 170 13.03 -6.39 8.64
CA CYS A 170 12.02 -6.45 9.69
C CYS A 170 11.50 -7.88 9.82
N ARG A 171 11.39 -8.38 11.06
CA ARG A 171 10.77 -9.68 11.29
C ARG A 171 9.24 -9.55 11.16
N PRO A 172 8.58 -10.34 10.29
CA PRO A 172 7.12 -10.34 10.20
C PRO A 172 6.49 -10.94 11.46
N ASP A 173 5.32 -10.44 11.86
CA ASP A 173 4.58 -10.93 13.03
C ASP A 173 3.55 -12.00 12.65
N ARG A 174 3.05 -11.94 11.41
CA ARG A 174 2.11 -12.92 10.87
C ARG A 174 2.49 -13.27 9.44
N VAL A 175 2.74 -14.56 9.22
CA VAL A 175 2.88 -15.14 7.89
C VAL A 175 1.51 -15.65 7.44
N VAL A 176 1.08 -15.24 6.24
CA VAL A 176 -0.19 -15.65 5.64
C VAL A 176 0.02 -16.45 4.36
N ARG A 177 -1.00 -17.21 3.95
CA ARG A 177 -0.98 -18.01 2.72
C ARG A 177 -2.05 -17.61 1.73
N ASN A 178 -1.85 -17.95 0.47
CA ASN A 178 -2.87 -17.81 -0.57
C ASN A 178 -4.24 -18.37 -0.14
N GLY A 179 -5.28 -17.56 -0.31
CA GLY A 179 -6.65 -17.90 0.02
C GLY A 179 -7.01 -17.76 1.51
N GLU A 180 -6.04 -17.48 2.39
CA GLU A 180 -6.30 -17.20 3.80
C GLU A 180 -7.13 -15.92 3.96
N GLU A 181 -7.96 -15.88 5.00
CA GLU A 181 -8.75 -14.72 5.36
C GLU A 181 -8.28 -14.11 6.69
N ILE A 182 -8.16 -12.80 6.70
CA ILE A 182 -7.82 -11.98 7.86
C ILE A 182 -9.07 -11.18 8.23
N GLU A 183 -9.54 -11.33 9.46
CA GLU A 183 -10.59 -10.46 10.01
C GLU A 183 -9.92 -9.16 10.50
N LEU A 184 -10.30 -8.02 9.91
CA LEU A 184 -9.89 -6.68 10.30
C LEU A 184 -11.15 -5.85 10.59
N GLY A 185 -11.65 -5.90 11.82
CA GLY A 185 -12.88 -5.22 12.24
C GLY A 185 -14.03 -5.42 11.26
N ARG A 186 -14.43 -4.35 10.55
CA ARG A 186 -15.54 -4.39 9.57
C ARG A 186 -15.21 -5.10 8.25
N TYR A 187 -13.95 -5.45 8.02
CA TYR A 187 -13.47 -6.04 6.77
C TYR A 187 -13.06 -7.50 6.94
N ARG A 188 -13.49 -8.34 5.99
CA ARG A 188 -12.86 -9.62 5.70
C ARG A 188 -11.85 -9.42 4.58
N VAL A 189 -10.57 -9.69 4.85
CA VAL A 189 -9.49 -9.51 3.88
C VAL A 189 -9.00 -10.86 3.40
N LYS A 190 -9.23 -11.16 2.13
CA LYS A 190 -8.71 -12.37 1.50
C LYS A 190 -7.34 -12.11 0.88
N VAL A 191 -6.37 -12.94 1.22
CA VAL A 191 -5.03 -12.94 0.64
C VAL A 191 -5.08 -13.68 -0.69
N ILE A 192 -4.58 -13.06 -1.76
CA ILE A 192 -4.50 -13.66 -3.09
C ILE A 192 -3.05 -13.57 -3.53
N GLU A 193 -2.30 -14.66 -3.44
CA GLU A 193 -0.94 -14.70 -3.99
C GLU A 193 -1.03 -14.68 -5.52
N VAL A 194 -0.27 -13.75 -6.11
CA VAL A 194 -0.15 -13.58 -7.55
C VAL A 194 1.34 -13.53 -7.87
N PRO A 195 2.02 -14.68 -7.98
CA PRO A 195 3.44 -14.73 -8.28
C PRO A 195 3.73 -14.18 -9.68
N GLY A 196 4.79 -13.40 -9.80
CA GLY A 196 5.19 -12.75 -11.05
C GLY A 196 6.22 -11.66 -10.77
N HIS A 197 5.74 -10.47 -10.40
CA HIS A 197 6.57 -9.33 -10.01
C HIS A 197 7.53 -9.67 -8.86
N SER A 198 7.02 -10.38 -7.84
CA SER A 198 7.83 -11.17 -6.91
C SER A 198 7.31 -12.61 -6.85
N LYS A 199 8.09 -13.54 -6.31
CA LYS A 199 7.65 -14.95 -6.18
C LYS A 199 6.52 -15.11 -5.16
N GLY A 200 6.40 -14.21 -4.18
CA GLY A 200 5.36 -14.24 -3.15
C GLY A 200 4.43 -13.04 -3.18
N SER A 201 4.44 -12.22 -4.24
CA SER A 201 3.59 -11.03 -4.31
C SER A 201 2.12 -11.37 -4.13
N ALA A 202 1.39 -10.52 -3.41
CA ALA A 202 -0.01 -10.73 -3.09
C ALA A 202 -0.86 -9.48 -3.27
N CYS A 203 -2.08 -9.73 -3.72
CA CYS A 203 -3.17 -8.77 -3.65
C CYS A 203 -3.99 -9.01 -2.38
N TYR A 204 -4.54 -7.94 -1.81
CA TYR A 204 -5.45 -8.02 -0.67
C TYR A 204 -6.87 -7.59 -1.09
N LEU A 205 -7.80 -8.55 -1.03
CA LEU A 205 -9.22 -8.30 -1.33
C LEU A 205 -10.00 -8.05 -0.03
N PHE A 206 -10.25 -6.77 0.25
CA PHE A 206 -11.09 -6.33 1.36
C PHE A 206 -12.56 -6.45 0.96
N SER A 207 -13.38 -7.05 1.81
CA SER A 207 -14.81 -7.22 1.61
C SER A 207 -15.61 -6.81 2.85
N ARG A 208 -16.68 -6.05 2.65
CA ARG A 208 -17.74 -5.78 3.63
C ARG A 208 -19.10 -5.80 2.92
N GLU A 209 -20.21 -5.67 3.65
CA GLU A 209 -21.54 -5.73 3.02
C GLU A 209 -21.68 -4.75 1.84
N GLY A 210 -22.00 -5.30 0.66
CA GLY A 210 -22.21 -4.53 -0.57
C GLY A 210 -20.95 -3.97 -1.25
N TYR A 211 -19.76 -4.18 -0.67
CA TYR A 211 -18.55 -3.46 -1.06
C TYR A 211 -17.30 -4.35 -1.05
N ARG A 212 -16.48 -4.27 -2.11
CA ARG A 212 -15.16 -4.91 -2.16
C ARG A 212 -14.09 -3.98 -2.70
N MET A 213 -12.87 -4.14 -2.24
CA MET A 213 -11.70 -3.41 -2.71
C MET A 213 -10.53 -4.37 -2.89
N LEU A 214 -9.85 -4.27 -4.02
CA LEU A 214 -8.62 -5.02 -4.27
C LEU A 214 -7.45 -4.04 -4.28
N PHE A 215 -6.54 -4.19 -3.32
CA PHE A 215 -5.21 -3.61 -3.41
C PHE A 215 -4.37 -4.57 -4.25
N SER A 216 -4.13 -4.21 -5.51
CA SER A 216 -3.50 -5.08 -6.51
C SER A 216 -1.98 -4.96 -6.57
N SER A 217 -1.41 -3.95 -5.90
CA SER A 217 0.02 -3.64 -6.00
C SER A 217 0.46 -3.57 -7.47
N ASP A 218 1.66 -4.01 -7.78
CA ASP A 218 2.26 -3.98 -9.13
C ASP A 218 1.77 -5.09 -10.07
N VAL A 219 0.67 -5.77 -9.74
CA VAL A 219 0.11 -6.83 -10.60
C VAL A 219 -0.79 -6.26 -11.69
N VAL A 220 -1.66 -5.32 -11.33
CA VAL A 220 -2.60 -4.68 -12.26
C VAL A 220 -2.60 -3.19 -12.03
N PHE A 221 -2.22 -2.46 -13.07
CA PHE A 221 -2.22 -1.00 -13.10
C PHE A 221 -3.48 -0.44 -13.75
N PHE A 222 -3.77 0.83 -13.48
CA PHE A 222 -4.75 1.64 -14.20
C PHE A 222 -4.56 1.52 -15.73
N ASP A 223 -5.67 1.39 -16.46
CA ASP A 223 -5.75 1.00 -17.88
C ASP A 223 -5.64 -0.52 -18.17
N GLY A 224 -5.63 -1.35 -17.13
CA GLY A 224 -5.64 -2.82 -17.26
C GLY A 224 -4.31 -3.40 -17.74
N THR A 225 -3.23 -2.65 -17.57
CA THR A 225 -1.86 -3.16 -17.83
C THR A 225 -1.45 -4.11 -16.71
N ILE A 226 -0.85 -5.24 -17.09
CA ILE A 226 -0.35 -6.25 -16.17
C ILE A 226 1.16 -6.00 -15.97
N GLY A 227 1.59 -5.97 -14.70
CA GLY A 227 2.99 -5.83 -14.30
C GLY A 227 3.73 -7.14 -14.08
#